data_AF-A0A402CNG5-F1
#
_entry.id   AF-A0A402CNG5-F1
#
_cell.length_a   1.000
_cell.length_b   1.000
_cell.length_c   1.000
_cell.angle_alpha   90.00
_cell.angle_beta   90.00
_cell.angle_gamma   90.00
#
_symmetry.space_group_name_H-M   'P 1'
#
loop_
_entity.id
_entity.type
_entity.pdbx_description
1 polymer ?
#
loop_
_entity_poly.entity_id
_entity_poly.type
_entity_poly.pdbx_seq_one_letter_code
_entity_poly.pdbx_strand_id
1 'polypeptide(L)'
;MTSTDKFTSAEIKKAVRTLEKSYAMPINGDYVGIVSPDSKYDIMSIPEWLAVKEYSTPKDLYEGELGSLYGVRFVESPLAKVFTGAGASGIDVHATLIFGAMAFVKTEIGGESLSNIIKPLGSAGAADPLNQRATSGYTRTSHYKMAA
;
A
#
# COMPACT_ATOMS: atom_id res chain seq x y z
N MET A 1 5.75 23.23 -3.20
CA MET A 1 4.57 23.24 -2.34
C MET A 1 4.75 24.33 -1.30
N THR A 2 3.82 25.28 -1.21
CA THR A 2 3.79 26.36 -0.22
C THR A 2 2.74 26.06 0.85
N SER A 3 2.69 26.85 1.93
CA SER A 3 1.69 26.67 3.01
C SER A 3 0.23 26.78 2.55
N THR A 4 -0.01 27.30 1.35
CA THR A 4 -1.33 27.43 0.72
C THR A 4 -1.75 26.19 -0.07
N ASP A 5 -0.82 25.27 -0.36
CA ASP A 5 -1.12 24.03 -1.07
C ASP A 5 -1.75 23.02 -0.11
N LYS A 6 -3.07 23.15 0.06
CA LYS A 6 -3.89 22.34 0.97
C LYS A 6 -4.50 21.14 0.27
N PHE A 7 -4.79 20.10 1.06
CA PHE A 7 -5.55 18.96 0.58
C PHE A 7 -7.04 19.35 0.41
N THR A 8 -7.46 19.61 -0.83
CA THR A 8 -8.82 20.10 -1.16
C THR A 8 -9.62 19.09 -1.97
N SER A 9 -10.95 19.27 -2.08
CA SER A 9 -11.80 18.38 -2.89
C SER A 9 -11.43 18.36 -4.38
N ALA A 10 -10.81 19.42 -4.89
CA ALA A 10 -10.28 19.46 -6.25
C ALA A 10 -9.12 18.47 -6.46
N GLU A 11 -8.23 18.32 -5.48
CA GLU A 11 -7.12 17.36 -5.56
C GLU A 11 -7.61 15.91 -5.52
N ILE A 12 -8.64 15.62 -4.72
CA ILE A 12 -9.29 14.29 -4.70
C ILE A 12 -9.89 13.98 -6.09
N LYS A 13 -10.65 14.91 -6.67
CA LYS A 13 -11.26 14.73 -8.00
C LYS A 13 -10.20 14.55 -9.11
N LYS A 14 -9.07 15.27 -9.03
CA LYS A 14 -7.95 15.10 -9.96
C LYS A 14 -7.29 13.73 -9.81
N ALA A 15 -7.11 13.24 -8.58
CA ALA A 15 -6.55 11.92 -8.32
C ALA A 15 -7.47 10.83 -8.88
N VAL A 16 -8.77 10.87 -8.58
CA VAL A 16 -9.76 9.93 -9.12
C VAL A 16 -9.76 9.95 -10.65
N ARG A 17 -9.82 11.14 -11.27
CA ARG A 17 -9.74 11.28 -12.73
C ARG A 17 -8.48 10.65 -13.32
N THR A 18 -7.35 10.75 -12.62
CA THR A 18 -6.08 10.18 -13.09
C THR A 18 -6.12 8.65 -13.03
N LEU A 19 -6.71 8.09 -11.97
CA LEU A 19 -6.88 6.64 -11.80
C LEU A 19 -7.86 6.07 -12.83
N GLU A 20 -9.00 6.72 -13.05
CA GLU A 20 -9.98 6.33 -14.06
C GLU A 20 -9.38 6.37 -15.48
N LYS A 21 -8.63 7.43 -15.80
CA LYS A 21 -7.90 7.52 -17.09
C LYS A 21 -6.85 6.43 -17.26
N SER A 22 -6.31 5.93 -16.16
CA SER A 22 -5.32 4.86 -16.15
C SER A 22 -5.95 3.46 -16.12
N TYR A 23 -7.28 3.36 -16.24
CA TYR A 23 -8.05 2.11 -16.14
C TYR A 23 -7.78 1.34 -14.84
N ALA A 24 -7.47 2.04 -13.75
CA ALA A 24 -7.30 1.43 -12.45
C ALA A 24 -8.65 0.85 -11.98
N MET A 25 -8.64 -0.42 -11.56
CA MET A 25 -9.84 -1.04 -11.01
C MET A 25 -10.05 -0.58 -9.57
N PRO A 26 -11.27 -0.22 -9.14
CA PRO A 26 -11.55 0.09 -7.74
C PRO A 26 -11.52 -1.18 -6.86
N ILE A 27 -11.25 -1.02 -5.57
CA ILE A 27 -11.31 -2.09 -4.57
C ILE A 27 -12.72 -2.08 -3.97
N ASN A 28 -13.50 -3.13 -4.21
CA ASN A 28 -14.88 -3.22 -3.70
C ASN A 28 -15.77 -2.01 -4.07
N GLY A 29 -15.53 -1.40 -5.23
CA GLY A 29 -16.30 -0.25 -5.73
C GLY A 29 -15.73 1.12 -5.38
N ASP A 30 -14.75 1.21 -4.47
CA ASP A 30 -14.08 2.47 -4.09
C ASP A 30 -12.55 2.39 -4.29
N TYR A 31 -11.88 3.52 -4.47
CA TYR A 31 -10.43 3.61 -4.33
C TYR A 31 -10.04 3.76 -2.85
N VAL A 32 -8.85 3.30 -2.46
CA VAL A 32 -8.38 3.42 -1.07
C VAL A 32 -7.31 4.51 -0.97
N GLY A 33 -7.50 5.44 -0.04
CA GLY A 33 -6.57 6.54 0.25
C GLY A 33 -5.95 6.40 1.64
N ILE A 34 -4.62 6.35 1.74
CA ILE A 34 -3.91 6.41 3.02
C ILE A 34 -3.55 7.86 3.31
N VAL A 35 -4.02 8.38 4.45
CA VAL A 35 -3.84 9.79 4.86
C VAL A 35 -3.11 9.91 6.19
N SER A 36 -2.35 10.99 6.34
CA SER A 36 -1.77 11.41 7.63
C SER A 36 -2.81 12.14 8.50
N PRO A 37 -2.59 12.25 9.82
CA PRO A 37 -3.47 13.01 10.71
C PRO A 37 -3.65 14.48 10.30
N ASP A 38 -2.60 15.13 9.78
CA ASP A 38 -2.68 16.51 9.31
C ASP A 38 -3.50 16.65 8.02
N SER A 39 -3.36 15.71 7.08
CA SER A 39 -4.21 15.67 5.88
C SER A 39 -5.67 15.36 6.23
N LYS A 40 -5.91 14.56 7.28
CA LYS A 40 -7.25 14.35 7.83
C LYS A 40 -7.88 15.65 8.34
N TYR A 41 -7.12 16.50 9.02
CA TYR A 41 -7.62 17.80 9.48
C TYR A 41 -8.07 18.68 8.30
N ASP A 42 -7.29 18.71 7.22
CA ASP A 42 -7.66 19.43 6.00
C ASP A 42 -8.92 18.82 5.34
N ILE A 43 -9.06 17.49 5.30
CA ILE A 43 -10.25 16.80 4.76
C ILE A 43 -11.51 17.12 5.58
N MET A 44 -11.42 17.09 6.91
CA MET A 44 -12.54 17.39 7.81
C MET A 44 -13.01 18.85 7.69
N SER A 45 -12.12 19.73 7.23
CA SER A 45 -12.42 21.15 7.02
C SER A 45 -13.13 21.43 5.70
N ILE A 46 -13.33 20.41 4.84
CA ILE A 46 -14.02 20.56 3.56
C ILE A 46 -15.54 20.62 3.81
N PRO A 47 -16.24 21.68 3.36
CA PRO A 47 -17.69 21.83 3.59
C PRO A 47 -18.52 20.71 2.93
N GLU A 48 -18.06 20.18 1.79
CA GLU A 48 -18.68 19.03 1.12
C GLU A 48 -18.59 17.73 1.97
N TRP A 49 -17.54 17.58 2.80
CA TRP A 49 -17.42 16.42 3.70
C TRP A 49 -18.40 16.50 4.87
N LEU A 50 -18.55 17.69 5.47
CA LEU A 50 -19.55 17.93 6.51
C LEU A 50 -20.96 17.60 6.02
N ALA A 51 -21.33 18.05 4.82
CA ALA A 51 -22.62 17.74 4.22
C ALA A 51 -22.80 16.24 4.00
N VAL A 52 -21.82 15.55 3.40
CA VAL A 52 -21.90 14.09 3.17
C VAL A 52 -22.03 13.33 4.49
N LYS A 53 -21.39 13.78 5.57
CA LYS A 53 -21.45 13.11 6.87
C LYS A 53 -22.75 13.34 7.64
N GLU A 54 -23.43 14.46 7.40
CA GLU A 54 -24.78 14.71 7.91
C GLU A 54 -25.82 13.75 7.29
N TYR A 55 -25.60 13.32 6.04
CA TYR A 55 -26.50 12.40 5.31
C TYR A 55 -26.05 10.93 5.29
N SER A 56 -24.84 10.59 5.76
CA SER A 56 -24.31 9.22 5.71
C SER A 56 -24.55 8.43 6.99
N THR A 57 -24.98 7.18 6.84
CA THR A 57 -25.28 6.24 7.93
C THR A 57 -24.02 5.96 8.78
N PRO A 58 -24.11 5.85 10.13
CA PRO A 58 -22.96 5.77 11.06
C PRO A 58 -22.07 4.52 10.96
N LYS A 59 -22.19 3.72 9.90
CA LYS A 59 -21.45 2.45 9.75
C LYS A 59 -19.97 2.67 9.42
N ASP A 60 -19.63 3.79 8.78
CA ASP A 60 -18.26 4.17 8.41
C ASP A 60 -17.35 4.48 9.62
N LEU A 61 -17.92 4.77 10.80
CA LEU A 61 -17.12 5.22 11.95
C LEU A 61 -16.38 4.06 12.65
N TYR A 62 -16.78 2.80 12.38
CA TYR A 62 -16.38 1.64 13.19
C TYR A 62 -15.10 0.91 12.75
N GLU A 63 -14.47 1.29 11.62
CA GLU A 63 -13.25 0.62 11.11
C GLU A 63 -12.00 1.53 11.03
N GLY A 64 -12.03 2.74 11.64
CA GLY A 64 -10.93 3.70 11.50
C GLY A 64 -10.87 4.37 10.11
N GLU A 65 -11.96 4.27 9.36
CA GLU A 65 -12.17 4.94 8.09
C GLU A 65 -12.70 6.37 8.33
N LEU A 66 -12.15 7.36 7.63
CA LEU A 66 -12.58 8.75 7.73
C LEU A 66 -13.94 9.00 7.04
N GLY A 67 -14.41 8.02 6.26
CA GLY A 67 -15.54 8.11 5.34
C GLY A 67 -15.11 8.04 3.86
N SER A 68 -16.10 7.86 2.99
CA SER A 68 -15.91 7.91 1.53
C SER A 68 -16.25 9.29 0.98
N LEU A 69 -15.37 9.84 0.14
CA LEU A 69 -15.63 11.05 -0.64
C LEU A 69 -15.25 10.78 -2.09
N TYR A 70 -16.15 11.13 -3.02
CA TYR A 70 -15.90 11.03 -4.47
C TYR A 70 -15.40 9.65 -4.93
N GLY A 71 -15.88 8.57 -4.30
CA GLY A 71 -15.45 7.19 -4.61
C GLY A 71 -14.07 6.82 -4.07
N VAL A 72 -13.55 7.59 -3.10
CA VAL A 72 -12.32 7.26 -2.35
C VAL A 72 -12.66 7.07 -0.88
N ARG A 73 -12.29 5.91 -0.34
CA ARG A 73 -12.35 5.57 1.07
C ARG A 73 -11.03 5.89 1.74
N PHE A 74 -11.05 6.74 2.76
CA PHE A 74 -9.84 7.16 3.45
C PHE A 74 -9.58 6.36 4.71
N VAL A 75 -8.36 5.82 4.82
CA VAL A 75 -7.84 5.11 5.99
C VAL A 75 -6.74 5.97 6.62
N GLU A 76 -6.89 6.28 7.90
CA GLU A 76 -5.88 7.05 8.65
C GLU A 76 -4.70 6.16 9.01
N SER A 77 -3.47 6.65 8.77
CA SER A 77 -2.26 6.02 9.27
C SER A 77 -1.30 7.07 9.82
N PRO A 78 -0.88 6.96 11.10
CA PRO A 78 0.13 7.86 11.66
C PRO A 78 1.52 7.64 11.06
N LEU A 79 1.72 6.53 10.34
CA LEU A 79 2.97 6.19 9.64
C LEU A 79 2.95 6.60 8.16
N ALA A 80 1.94 7.37 7.73
CA ALA A 80 1.89 7.92 6.39
C ALA A 80 3.15 8.76 6.09
N LYS A 81 3.64 8.67 4.85
CA LYS A 81 4.92 9.25 4.47
C LYS A 81 4.88 10.77 4.57
N VAL A 82 5.76 11.32 5.40
CA VAL A 82 6.05 12.76 5.45
C VAL A 82 7.44 13.00 4.85
N PHE A 83 7.53 13.97 3.96
CA PHE A 83 8.79 14.49 3.45
C PHE A 83 9.13 15.75 4.24
N THR A 84 9.99 15.57 5.25
CA THR A 84 10.40 16.64 6.15
C THR A 84 11.17 17.72 5.39
N GLY A 85 10.76 18.98 5.52
CA GLY A 85 11.44 20.12 4.89
C GLY A 85 11.46 20.16 3.35
N ALA A 86 10.65 19.33 2.67
CA ALA A 86 10.63 19.25 1.21
C ALA A 86 9.81 20.38 0.54
N GLY A 87 9.05 21.14 1.32
CA GLY A 87 8.28 22.29 0.88
C GLY A 87 9.11 23.58 0.82
N ALA A 88 8.51 24.62 0.23
CA ALA A 88 9.09 25.96 0.26
C ALA A 88 9.32 26.39 1.72
N SER A 89 10.46 27.03 1.99
CA SER A 89 10.84 27.48 3.34
C SER A 89 10.95 26.35 4.39
N GLY A 90 11.21 25.11 3.97
CA GLY A 90 11.43 24.00 4.90
C GLY A 90 10.15 23.46 5.53
N ILE A 91 9.00 23.66 4.86
CA ILE A 91 7.71 23.11 5.30
C ILE A 91 7.67 21.59 5.03
N ASP A 92 7.08 20.83 5.95
CA ASP A 92 6.86 19.41 5.80
C ASP A 92 5.75 19.11 4.77
N VAL A 93 5.99 18.11 3.91
CA VAL A 93 5.04 17.70 2.88
C VAL A 93 4.46 16.34 3.23
N HIS A 94 3.16 16.30 3.49
CA HIS A 94 2.42 15.08 3.78
C HIS A 94 1.98 14.42 2.48
N ALA A 95 2.40 13.17 2.24
CA ALA A 95 2.04 12.43 1.05
C ALA A 95 0.81 11.55 1.31
N THR A 96 -0.29 11.87 0.63
CA THR A 96 -1.48 11.01 0.57
C THR A 96 -1.37 10.09 -0.63
N LEU A 97 -1.48 8.79 -0.39
CA LEU A 97 -1.44 7.78 -1.46
C LEU A 97 -2.85 7.28 -1.74
N ILE A 98 -3.32 7.41 -2.98
CA ILE A 98 -4.60 6.88 -3.44
C ILE A 98 -4.32 5.79 -4.47
N PHE A 99 -4.91 4.61 -4.27
CA PHE A 99 -4.68 3.46 -5.13
C PHE A 99 -5.93 2.61 -5.33
N GLY A 100 -5.93 1.86 -6.43
CA GLY A 100 -6.96 0.87 -6.78
C GLY A 100 -6.53 -0.55 -6.51
N ALA A 101 -7.35 -1.50 -6.94
CA ALA A 101 -7.07 -2.93 -6.88
C ALA A 101 -5.76 -3.23 -7.63
N MET A 102 -5.06 -4.26 -7.14
CA MET A 102 -3.78 -4.73 -7.70
C MET A 102 -2.62 -3.72 -7.62
N ALA A 103 -2.72 -2.67 -6.81
CA ALA A 103 -1.62 -1.72 -6.61
C ALA A 103 -0.40 -2.36 -5.90
N PHE A 104 -0.62 -3.39 -5.08
CA PHE A 104 0.44 -4.11 -4.38
C PHE A 104 0.25 -5.61 -4.50
N VAL A 105 1.35 -6.33 -4.72
CA VAL A 105 1.38 -7.80 -4.73
C VAL A 105 2.06 -8.28 -3.46
N LYS A 106 1.34 -9.03 -2.63
CA LYS A 106 1.94 -9.75 -1.51
C LYS A 106 2.29 -11.17 -1.98
N THR A 107 3.57 -11.44 -2.17
CA THR A 107 4.03 -12.82 -2.38
C THR A 107 4.36 -13.42 -1.02
N GLU A 108 3.60 -14.41 -0.59
CA GLU A 108 3.95 -15.17 0.61
C GLU A 108 5.01 -16.21 0.23
N ILE A 109 6.12 -16.23 0.98
CA ILE A 109 7.06 -17.35 0.96
C ILE A 109 6.52 -18.36 1.97
N GLY A 110 5.71 -19.31 1.52
CA GLY A 110 5.05 -20.28 2.38
C GLY A 110 4.74 -21.59 1.68
N GLY A 111 5.02 -22.70 2.37
CA GLY A 111 4.78 -24.09 1.93
C GLY A 111 5.97 -24.70 1.21
N GLU A 112 6.85 -25.42 1.94
CA GLU A 112 8.01 -26.23 1.46
C GLU A 112 8.87 -25.65 0.32
N SER A 113 8.71 -24.38 0.00
CA SER A 113 9.19 -23.79 -1.24
C SER A 113 10.67 -23.45 -1.18
N LEU A 114 11.28 -23.52 0.00
CA LEU A 114 12.68 -23.24 0.21
C LEU A 114 13.29 -24.41 0.99
N SER A 115 13.71 -25.42 0.25
CA SER A 115 14.46 -26.55 0.80
C SER A 115 15.95 -26.34 0.51
N ASN A 116 16.75 -26.37 1.58
CA ASN A 116 18.20 -26.43 1.47
C ASN A 116 18.61 -27.90 1.42
N ILE A 117 19.11 -28.34 0.26
CA ILE A 117 19.58 -29.71 0.07
C ILE A 117 21.09 -29.69 0.27
N ILE A 118 21.53 -30.26 1.41
CA ILE A 118 22.94 -30.41 1.75
C ILE A 118 23.36 -31.84 1.41
N LYS A 119 24.34 -31.98 0.51
CA LYS A 119 25.04 -33.24 0.27
C LYS A 119 26.34 -33.24 1.09
N PRO A 120 26.43 -34.05 2.16
CA PRO A 120 27.62 -34.11 3.01
C PRO A 120 28.81 -34.73 2.27
N LEU A 121 30.02 -34.55 2.82
CA LEU A 121 31.25 -35.09 2.27
C LEU A 121 31.12 -36.61 2.06
N GLY A 122 31.53 -37.10 0.88
CA GLY A 122 31.43 -38.52 0.52
C GLY A 122 30.07 -38.99 -0.02
N SER A 123 29.10 -38.09 -0.19
CA SER A 123 27.77 -38.44 -0.74
C SER A 123 27.78 -38.90 -2.21
N ALA A 124 28.92 -38.86 -2.90
CA ALA A 124 29.07 -39.22 -4.32
C ALA A 124 29.69 -40.62 -4.57
N GLY A 125 29.95 -41.40 -3.51
CA GLY A 125 30.44 -42.78 -3.63
C GLY A 125 31.74 -42.91 -4.41
N ALA A 126 31.79 -43.78 -5.42
CA ALA A 126 33.00 -44.05 -6.21
C ALA A 126 33.54 -42.85 -7.04
N ALA A 127 32.75 -41.78 -7.20
CA ALA A 127 33.15 -40.56 -7.88
C ALA A 127 33.89 -39.55 -6.96
N ASP A 128 33.87 -39.76 -5.65
CA ASP A 128 34.63 -38.98 -4.65
C ASP A 128 35.26 -39.92 -3.61
N PRO A 129 36.26 -40.73 -4.00
CA PRO A 129 36.85 -41.78 -3.13
C PRO A 129 37.60 -41.22 -1.92
N LEU A 130 37.90 -39.92 -1.91
CA LEU A 130 38.59 -39.24 -0.82
C LEU A 130 37.66 -38.35 0.02
N ASN A 131 36.35 -38.37 -0.25
CA ASN A 131 35.33 -37.56 0.43
C ASN A 131 35.70 -36.06 0.49
N GLN A 132 36.14 -35.47 -0.62
CA GLN A 132 36.64 -34.08 -0.66
C GLN A 132 35.57 -33.05 -1.04
N ARG A 133 34.42 -33.47 -1.57
CA ARG A 133 33.43 -32.55 -2.11
C ARG A 133 32.14 -32.59 -1.30
N ALA A 134 31.69 -31.42 -0.84
CA ALA A 134 30.34 -31.18 -0.34
C ALA A 134 29.65 -30.16 -1.24
N THR A 135 28.33 -30.24 -1.35
CA THR A 135 27.54 -29.31 -2.15
C THR A 135 26.26 -28.95 -1.41
N SER A 136 25.96 -27.66 -1.39
CA SER A 136 24.72 -27.10 -0.86
C SER A 136 24.00 -26.40 -2.00
N GLY A 137 22.70 -26.68 -2.15
CA GLY A 137 21.85 -26.06 -3.15
C GLY A 137 20.49 -25.75 -2.57
N TYR A 138 19.86 -24.68 -3.05
CA TYR A 138 18.49 -24.34 -2.70
C TYR A 138 17.62 -24.35 -3.95
N THR A 139 16.36 -24.76 -3.79
CA THR A 139 15.32 -24.58 -4.81
C THR A 139 14.26 -23.60 -4.30
N ARG A 140 13.63 -22.85 -5.22
CA ARG A 140 12.58 -21.89 -4.88
C ARG A 140 11.40 -21.96 -5.84
N THR A 141 10.20 -22.20 -5.31
CA THR A 141 8.93 -22.05 -6.02
C THR A 141 8.13 -20.90 -5.42
N SER A 142 7.77 -19.88 -6.21
CA SER A 142 6.95 -18.74 -5.74
C SER A 142 5.53 -18.85 -6.28
N HIS A 143 4.54 -18.85 -5.38
CA HIS A 143 3.13 -18.72 -5.74
C HIS A 143 2.68 -17.27 -5.52
N TYR A 144 1.97 -16.69 -6.48
CA TYR A 144 1.27 -15.43 -6.31
C TYR A 144 -0.21 -15.73 -6.02
N LYS A 145 -0.76 -15.16 -4.94
CA LYS A 145 -2.20 -15.15 -4.71
C LYS A 145 -2.72 -13.77 -5.10
N MET A 146 -3.61 -13.73 -6.07
CA MET A 146 -4.31 -12.51 -6.45
C MET A 146 -5.54 -12.41 -5.55
N ALA A 147 -5.57 -11.41 -4.69
CA ALA A 147 -6.80 -11.05 -3.98
C ALA A 147 -7.72 -10.38 -5.00
N ALA A 148 -8.83 -11.05 -5.32
CA ALA A 148 -9.94 -10.49 -6.07
C ALA A 148 -10.79 -9.60 -5.16
#